data_AF-A0A7D5CFZ2-F1
#
_entry.id   AF-A0A7D5CFZ2-F1
#
_cell.length_a   1.000
_cell.length_b   1.000
_cell.length_c   1.000
_cell.angle_alpha   90.00
_cell.angle_beta   90.00
_cell.angle_gamma   90.00
#
_symmetry.space_group_name_H-M   'P 1'
#
loop_
_entity.id
_entity.type
_entity.pdbx_description
1 polymer ?
#
loop_
_entity_poly.entity_id
_entity_poly.type
_entity_poly.pdbx_seq_one_letter_code
_entity_poly.pdbx_strand_id
1 'polypeptide(L)'
;MTALRRRLLGLALLALAAVAFAGAAAVAPVIVPGTGTASGGPDLVVPSPVSLLAAPALLAVGSVLLVSGVAALAAVDLSARAALFAPALGAVGALALGAGIGTDVGAPLAAFAASEALATLRTGPPAAVAAGAVVGGAVAPVVRASTTEDTVALLVAAVLLLASVVAVPDSVVTLVAGGVAGVLTVGALWAVDPVNWRP
;
A
#
# COMPACT_ATOMS: atom_id res chain seq x y z
N MET A 1 -13.67 27.62 12.76
CA MET A 1 -12.25 27.23 12.99
C MET A 1 -12.00 25.74 12.83
N THR A 2 -12.95 24.86 13.17
CA THR A 2 -12.84 23.40 13.03
C THR A 2 -12.64 22.92 11.59
N ALA A 3 -13.41 23.46 10.64
CA ALA A 3 -13.30 23.08 9.22
C ALA A 3 -11.94 23.45 8.58
N LEU A 4 -11.40 24.65 8.87
CA LEU A 4 -10.09 25.07 8.36
C LEU A 4 -8.95 24.20 8.93
N ARG A 5 -8.99 23.92 10.24
CA ARG A 5 -8.05 23.02 10.90
C ARG A 5 -8.08 21.62 10.30
N ARG A 6 -9.28 21.09 10.01
CA ARG A 6 -9.46 19.78 9.37
C ARG A 6 -8.89 19.75 7.95
N ARG A 7 -9.09 20.81 7.16
CA ARG A 7 -8.51 20.94 5.82
C ARG A 7 -6.98 21.04 5.83
N LEU A 8 -6.41 21.83 6.75
CA LEU A 8 -4.95 21.92 6.92
C LEU A 8 -4.33 20.58 7.32
N LEU A 9 -4.98 19.86 8.23
CA LEU A 9 -4.61 18.49 8.58
C LEU A 9 -4.69 17.57 7.36
N GLY A 10 -5.77 17.66 6.57
CA GLY A 10 -5.91 16.92 5.31
C GLY A 10 -4.74 17.17 4.35
N LEU A 11 -4.37 18.43 4.13
CA LEU A 11 -3.21 18.79 3.31
C LEU A 11 -1.90 18.22 3.86
N ALA A 12 -1.69 18.27 5.17
CA ALA A 12 -0.49 17.71 5.80
C ALA A 12 -0.41 16.18 5.62
N LEU A 13 -1.54 15.47 5.80
CA LEU A 13 -1.63 14.02 5.57
C LEU A 13 -1.37 13.67 4.10
N LEU A 14 -1.92 14.46 3.17
CA LEU A 14 -1.68 14.27 1.72
C LEU A 14 -0.22 14.50 1.34
N ALA A 15 0.43 15.52 1.90
CA ALA A 15 1.85 15.77 1.69
C ALA A 15 2.70 14.60 2.23
N LEU A 16 2.39 14.11 3.42
CA LEU A 16 3.08 12.97 4.02
C LEU A 16 2.85 11.67 3.22
N ALA A 17 1.64 11.48 2.69
CA ALA A 17 1.33 10.37 1.79
C ALA A 17 2.18 10.43 0.51
N ALA A 18 2.30 11.61 -0.10
CA ALA A 18 3.13 11.80 -1.30
C ALA A 18 4.61 11.48 -1.01
N VAL A 19 5.14 11.91 0.13
CA VAL A 19 6.50 11.58 0.57
C VAL A 19 6.67 10.07 0.77
N ALA A 20 5.69 9.40 1.39
CA ALA A 20 5.73 7.95 1.57
C ALA A 20 5.71 7.20 0.23
N PHE A 21 4.87 7.61 -0.73
CA PHE A 21 4.85 7.01 -2.07
C PHE A 21 6.15 7.26 -2.84
N ALA A 22 6.73 8.46 -2.75
CA ALA A 22 8.02 8.76 -3.36
C ALA A 22 9.15 7.90 -2.75
N GLY A 23 9.14 7.73 -1.42
CA GLY A 23 10.07 6.82 -0.74
C GLY A 23 9.89 5.37 -1.17
N ALA A 24 8.65 4.92 -1.32
CA ALA A 24 8.36 3.58 -1.83
C ALA A 24 8.90 3.40 -3.26
N ALA A 25 8.72 4.38 -4.13
CA ALA A 25 9.22 4.35 -5.51
C ALA A 25 10.75 4.25 -5.60
N ALA A 26 11.46 4.90 -4.67
CA ALA A 26 12.93 4.84 -4.63
C ALA A 26 13.49 3.48 -4.17
N VAL A 27 12.65 2.65 -3.54
CA VAL A 27 13.10 1.47 -2.81
C VAL A 27 12.45 0.19 -3.34
N ALA A 28 11.31 0.28 -4.02
CA ALA A 28 10.54 -0.87 -4.51
C ALA A 28 11.35 -1.72 -5.52
N PRO A 29 11.19 -3.06 -5.49
CA PRO A 29 11.71 -3.93 -6.53
C PRO A 29 11.09 -3.58 -7.89
N VAL A 30 11.92 -3.50 -8.93
CA VAL A 30 11.48 -3.22 -10.31
C VAL A 30 11.91 -4.35 -11.24
N ILE A 31 11.00 -4.78 -12.12
CA ILE A 31 11.31 -5.73 -13.20
C ILE A 31 11.93 -4.96 -14.37
N VAL A 32 13.09 -5.40 -14.83
CA VAL A 32 13.79 -4.85 -16.00
C VAL A 32 13.83 -5.90 -17.11
N PRO A 33 13.66 -5.52 -18.39
CA PRO A 33 13.83 -6.45 -19.51
C PRO A 33 15.24 -7.05 -19.47
N GLY A 34 15.34 -8.39 -19.43
CA GLY A 34 16.63 -9.08 -19.34
C GLY A 34 17.50 -8.80 -20.57
N THR A 35 18.71 -8.30 -20.36
CA THR A 35 19.71 -8.18 -21.44
C THR A 35 20.36 -9.55 -21.68
N GLY A 36 19.63 -10.48 -22.31
CA GLY A 36 20.21 -11.66 -22.94
C GLY A 36 21.10 -12.56 -22.07
N THR A 37 20.73 -12.82 -20.82
CA THR A 37 21.36 -13.91 -20.06
C THR A 37 20.88 -15.27 -20.58
N ALA A 38 21.70 -16.31 -20.44
CA ALA A 38 21.46 -17.65 -21.02
C ALA A 38 20.15 -18.35 -20.59
N SER A 39 19.42 -17.80 -19.62
CA SER A 39 18.13 -18.28 -19.13
C SER A 39 16.90 -17.56 -19.72
N GLY A 40 17.06 -16.48 -20.50
CA GLY A 40 15.98 -15.78 -21.21
C GLY A 40 14.96 -15.02 -20.34
N GLY A 41 15.00 -15.13 -19.01
CA GLY A 41 14.01 -14.52 -18.11
C GLY A 41 14.24 -13.04 -17.78
N PRO A 42 13.21 -12.33 -17.27
CA PRO A 42 13.31 -10.94 -16.82
C PRO A 42 14.26 -10.78 -15.62
N ASP A 43 14.97 -9.65 -15.54
CA ASP A 43 15.88 -9.36 -14.42
C ASP A 43 15.16 -8.53 -13.33
N LEU A 44 15.54 -8.75 -12.07
CA LEU A 44 14.97 -8.08 -10.90
C LEU A 44 15.98 -7.16 -10.26
N VAL A 45 15.73 -5.86 -10.34
CA VAL A 45 16.54 -4.88 -9.62
C VAL A 45 15.95 -4.68 -8.24
N VAL A 46 16.60 -5.26 -7.23
CA VAL A 46 16.31 -5.02 -5.82
C VAL A 46 17.40 -4.11 -5.25
N PRO A 47 17.11 -2.84 -4.92
CA PRO A 47 18.14 -1.88 -4.52
C PRO A 47 18.92 -2.30 -3.26
N SER A 48 18.24 -2.94 -2.30
CA SER A 48 18.84 -3.45 -1.07
C SER A 48 17.95 -4.55 -0.43
N PRO A 49 18.48 -5.41 0.45
CA PRO A 49 17.66 -6.38 1.20
C PRO A 49 16.59 -5.71 2.06
N VAL A 50 16.87 -4.51 2.57
CA VAL A 50 15.96 -3.71 3.42
C VAL A 50 14.78 -3.18 2.60
N SER A 51 14.93 -3.08 1.28
CA SER A 51 13.87 -2.63 0.37
C SER A 51 12.60 -3.47 0.45
N LEU A 52 12.76 -4.77 0.73
CA LEU A 52 11.66 -5.71 0.84
C LEU A 52 10.79 -5.45 2.08
N LEU A 53 11.32 -4.75 3.10
CA LEU A 53 10.54 -4.32 4.27
C LEU A 53 10.01 -2.90 4.12
N ALA A 54 10.84 -2.00 3.57
CA ALA A 54 10.52 -0.58 3.49
C ALA A 54 9.41 -0.29 2.47
N ALA A 55 9.44 -0.94 1.29
CA ALA A 55 8.41 -0.73 0.25
C ALA A 55 6.98 -1.07 0.72
N PRO A 56 6.68 -2.25 1.30
CA PRO A 56 5.32 -2.56 1.74
C PRO A 56 4.87 -1.66 2.89
N ALA A 57 5.78 -1.31 3.81
CA ALA A 57 5.50 -0.39 4.90
C ALA A 57 5.12 1.01 4.41
N LEU A 58 5.93 1.59 3.50
CA LEU A 58 5.69 2.92 2.95
C LEU A 58 4.42 2.99 2.11
N LEU A 59 4.10 1.94 1.35
CA LEU A 59 2.84 1.86 0.59
C LEU A 59 1.63 1.74 1.51
N ALA A 60 1.70 0.95 2.58
CA ALA A 60 0.64 0.86 3.58
C ALA A 60 0.40 2.22 4.24
N VAL A 61 1.47 2.87 4.73
CA VAL A 61 1.43 4.19 5.37
C VAL A 61 0.85 5.22 4.40
N GLY A 62 1.40 5.33 3.19
CA GLY A 62 0.96 6.29 2.18
C GLY A 62 -0.51 6.11 1.81
N SER A 63 -0.99 4.88 1.70
CA SER A 63 -2.38 4.59 1.34
C SER A 63 -3.37 4.98 2.44
N VAL A 64 -3.04 4.70 3.70
CA VAL A 64 -3.87 5.09 4.86
C VAL A 64 -3.90 6.61 5.04
N LEU A 65 -2.74 7.27 4.88
CA LEU A 65 -2.63 8.73 4.93
C LEU A 65 -3.36 9.41 3.78
N LEU A 66 -3.34 8.83 2.58
CA LEU A 66 -4.05 9.36 1.42
C LEU A 66 -5.56 9.36 1.66
N VAL A 67 -6.12 8.22 2.07
CA VAL A 67 -7.57 8.08 2.30
C VAL A 67 -8.05 8.99 3.45
N SER A 68 -7.29 9.04 4.56
CA SER A 68 -7.59 9.94 5.68
C SER A 68 -7.44 11.42 5.30
N GLY A 69 -6.38 11.77 4.55
CA GLY A 69 -6.14 13.12 4.07
C GLY A 69 -7.24 13.63 3.13
N VAL A 70 -7.71 12.80 2.20
CA VAL A 70 -8.84 13.13 1.32
C VAL A 70 -10.12 13.39 2.12
N ALA A 71 -10.45 12.52 3.09
CA ALA A 71 -11.63 12.72 3.94
C ALA A 71 -11.54 14.02 4.75
N ALA A 72 -10.38 14.27 5.37
CA ALA A 72 -10.14 15.49 6.13
C ALA A 72 -10.18 16.77 5.26
N LEU A 73 -9.65 16.72 4.03
CA LEU A 73 -9.69 17.83 3.08
C LEU A 73 -11.11 18.12 2.59
N ALA A 74 -11.89 17.08 2.31
CA ALA A 74 -13.32 17.18 1.99
C ALA A 74 -14.16 17.62 3.21
N ALA A 75 -13.56 17.61 4.41
CA ALA A 75 -14.22 17.84 5.69
C ALA A 75 -15.37 16.84 5.96
N VAL A 76 -15.24 15.61 5.47
CA VAL A 76 -16.20 14.51 5.66
C VAL A 76 -15.62 13.46 6.60
N ASP A 77 -16.48 12.80 7.37
CA ASP A 77 -16.05 11.72 8.26
C ASP A 77 -15.68 10.47 7.46
N LEU A 78 -14.58 9.85 7.87
CA LEU A 78 -14.07 8.69 7.17
C LEU A 78 -14.94 7.47 7.48
N SER A 79 -15.66 6.94 6.49
CA SER A 79 -16.42 5.70 6.66
C SER A 79 -15.54 4.46 6.56
N ALA A 80 -16.00 3.33 7.12
CA ALA A 80 -15.33 2.03 6.98
C ALA A 80 -15.16 1.61 5.52
N ARG A 81 -16.16 1.90 4.67
CA ARG A 81 -16.11 1.63 3.23
C ARG A 81 -15.10 2.49 2.50
N ALA A 82 -14.97 3.76 2.86
CA ALA A 82 -13.92 4.62 2.30
C ALA A 82 -12.53 4.12 2.71
N ALA A 83 -12.38 3.62 3.94
CA ALA A 83 -11.12 3.03 4.38
C ALA A 83 -10.70 1.77 3.60
N LEU A 84 -11.63 1.05 2.94
CA LEU A 84 -11.30 -0.09 2.05
C LEU A 84 -10.48 0.33 0.82
N PHE A 85 -10.44 1.60 0.47
CA PHE A 85 -9.54 2.07 -0.59
C PHE A 85 -8.07 1.95 -0.21
N ALA A 86 -7.71 2.01 1.08
CA ALA A 86 -6.32 1.94 1.53
C ALA A 86 -5.60 0.65 1.10
N PRO A 87 -6.11 -0.57 1.38
CA PRO A 87 -5.46 -1.80 0.91
C PRO A 87 -5.39 -1.89 -0.63
N ALA A 88 -6.43 -1.42 -1.33
CA ALA A 88 -6.45 -1.42 -2.80
C ALA A 88 -5.37 -0.50 -3.39
N LEU A 89 -5.23 0.71 -2.86
CA LEU A 89 -4.22 1.69 -3.28
C LEU A 89 -2.79 1.16 -3.03
N GLY A 90 -2.56 0.49 -1.90
CA GLY A 90 -1.28 -0.13 -1.59
C GLY A 90 -0.91 -1.23 -2.59
N ALA A 91 -1.87 -2.11 -2.92
CA ALA A 91 -1.67 -3.16 -3.91
C ALA A 91 -1.37 -2.61 -5.31
N VAL A 92 -2.19 -1.66 -5.78
CA VAL A 92 -2.02 -1.02 -7.09
C VAL A 92 -0.67 -0.29 -7.16
N GLY A 93 -0.29 0.44 -6.10
CA GLY A 93 1.01 1.11 -6.02
C GLY A 93 2.18 0.13 -6.10
N ALA A 94 2.12 -1.00 -5.38
CA ALA A 94 3.16 -2.03 -5.44
C ALA A 94 3.34 -2.62 -6.85
N LEU A 95 2.23 -2.96 -7.51
CA LEU A 95 2.26 -3.53 -8.86
C LEU A 95 2.70 -2.51 -9.91
N ALA A 96 2.27 -1.26 -9.77
CA ALA A 96 2.69 -0.14 -10.62
C ALA A 96 4.22 0.04 -10.56
N LEU A 97 4.78 0.10 -9.35
CA LEU A 97 6.22 0.23 -9.14
C LEU A 97 6.97 -1.00 -9.65
N GLY A 98 6.47 -2.20 -9.38
CA GLY A 98 7.04 -3.46 -9.90
C GLY A 98 7.10 -3.52 -11.43
N ALA A 99 6.11 -2.92 -12.11
CA ALA A 99 6.07 -2.80 -13.58
C ALA A 99 6.97 -1.67 -14.14
N GLY A 100 7.66 -0.90 -13.28
CA GLY A 100 8.55 0.18 -13.71
C GLY A 100 7.89 1.55 -13.89
N ILE A 101 6.69 1.78 -13.31
CA ILE A 101 6.13 3.13 -13.27
C ILE A 101 7.06 4.02 -12.42
N GLY A 102 7.61 5.06 -13.05
CA GLY A 102 8.56 6.00 -12.41
C GLY A 102 10.01 5.82 -12.84
N THR A 103 10.36 4.77 -13.58
CA THR A 103 11.71 4.59 -14.16
C THR A 103 11.76 5.03 -15.62
N ASP A 104 10.75 4.67 -16.41
CA ASP A 104 10.62 5.08 -17.82
C ASP A 104 9.15 5.02 -18.28
N VAL A 105 8.77 5.86 -19.26
CA VAL A 105 7.39 5.97 -19.76
C VAL A 105 6.91 4.68 -20.46
N GLY A 106 7.82 3.93 -21.08
CA GLY A 106 7.49 2.70 -21.83
C GLY A 106 7.62 1.39 -21.05
N ALA A 107 8.31 1.40 -19.91
CA ALA A 107 8.58 0.19 -19.11
C ALA A 107 7.31 -0.56 -18.65
N PRO A 108 6.24 0.12 -18.18
CA PRO A 108 5.03 -0.57 -17.72
C PRO A 108 4.33 -1.29 -18.87
N LEU A 109 4.23 -0.63 -20.03
CA LEU A 109 3.56 -1.19 -21.19
C LEU A 109 4.29 -2.46 -21.67
N ALA A 110 5.62 -2.45 -21.65
CA ALA A 110 6.44 -3.61 -21.99
C ALA A 110 6.27 -4.75 -20.97
N ALA A 111 6.24 -4.43 -19.67
CA ALA A 111 6.05 -5.41 -18.60
C ALA A 111 4.67 -6.10 -18.67
N PHE A 112 3.60 -5.36 -19.01
CA PHE A 112 2.26 -5.93 -19.18
C PHE A 112 2.10 -6.70 -20.51
N ALA A 113 2.90 -6.40 -21.53
CA ALA A 113 2.88 -7.11 -22.81
C ALA A 113 3.65 -8.44 -22.76
N ALA A 114 4.65 -8.57 -21.88
CA ALA A 114 5.48 -9.77 -21.77
C ALA A 114 4.91 -10.77 -20.74
N SER A 115 4.65 -12.01 -21.18
CA SER A 115 4.01 -13.05 -20.36
C SER A 115 4.82 -13.43 -19.11
N GLU A 116 6.15 -13.44 -19.22
CA GLU A 116 7.08 -13.80 -18.14
C GLU A 116 7.22 -12.67 -17.10
N ALA A 117 7.23 -11.42 -17.54
CA ALA A 117 7.20 -10.26 -16.65
C ALA A 117 5.86 -10.21 -15.88
N LEU A 118 4.75 -10.51 -16.55
CA LEU A 118 3.44 -10.61 -15.91
C LEU A 118 3.37 -11.75 -14.89
N ALA A 119 3.97 -12.91 -15.18
CA ALA A 119 4.09 -14.00 -14.21
C ALA A 119 4.90 -13.57 -12.98
N THR A 120 6.03 -12.90 -13.20
CA THR A 120 6.90 -12.38 -12.13
C THR A 120 6.23 -11.29 -11.29
N LEU A 121 5.41 -10.43 -11.89
CA LEU A 121 4.58 -9.45 -11.19
C LEU A 121 3.54 -10.10 -10.26
N ARG A 122 3.04 -11.28 -10.64
CA ARG A 122 1.98 -11.99 -9.91
C ARG A 122 2.49 -12.88 -8.78
N THR A 123 3.69 -13.46 -8.93
CA THR A 123 4.20 -14.45 -7.97
C THR A 123 5.55 -14.07 -7.35
N GLY A 124 6.23 -13.05 -7.89
CA GLY A 124 7.56 -12.63 -7.45
C GLY A 124 7.54 -11.55 -6.35
N PRO A 125 8.70 -10.90 -6.10
CA PRO A 125 8.84 -9.89 -5.05
C PRO A 125 7.82 -8.73 -5.10
N PRO A 126 7.38 -8.21 -6.26
CA PRO A 126 6.32 -7.20 -6.32
C PRO A 126 4.99 -7.68 -5.71
N ALA A 127 4.65 -8.95 -5.89
CA ALA A 127 3.45 -9.54 -5.29
C ALA A 127 3.57 -9.64 -3.76
N ALA A 128 4.75 -9.99 -3.25
CA ALA A 128 5.03 -9.99 -1.81
C ALA A 128 4.93 -8.60 -1.18
N VAL A 129 5.39 -7.56 -1.89
CA VAL A 129 5.24 -6.15 -1.49
C VAL A 129 3.78 -5.73 -1.53
N ALA A 130 3.04 -6.10 -2.58
CA ALA A 130 1.61 -5.82 -2.70
C ALA A 130 0.82 -6.46 -1.55
N ALA A 131 1.08 -7.74 -1.24
CA ALA A 131 0.44 -8.44 -0.13
C ALA A 131 0.74 -7.76 1.21
N GLY A 132 2.00 -7.38 1.47
CA GLY A 132 2.36 -6.62 2.67
C GLY A 132 1.64 -5.27 2.77
N ALA A 133 1.57 -4.52 1.66
CA ALA A 133 0.84 -3.26 1.61
C ALA A 133 -0.66 -3.43 1.84
N VAL A 134 -1.27 -4.51 1.34
CA VAL A 134 -2.68 -4.87 1.61
C VAL A 134 -2.89 -5.16 3.09
N VAL A 135 -2.03 -5.98 3.70
CA VAL A 135 -2.12 -6.29 5.14
C VAL A 135 -2.04 -5.02 5.99
N GLY A 136 -1.07 -4.14 5.71
CA GLY A 136 -0.94 -2.86 6.41
C GLY A 136 -2.11 -1.91 6.15
N GLY A 137 -2.54 -1.80 4.90
CA GLY A 137 -3.68 -0.97 4.51
C GLY A 137 -5.01 -1.46 5.10
N ALA A 138 -5.18 -2.76 5.30
CA ALA A 138 -6.39 -3.36 5.87
C ALA A 138 -6.63 -3.00 7.35
N VAL A 139 -5.60 -2.55 8.07
CA VAL A 139 -5.76 -2.08 9.46
C VAL A 139 -6.75 -0.90 9.52
N ALA A 140 -6.70 -0.01 8.53
CA ALA A 140 -7.60 1.15 8.46
C ALA A 140 -9.10 0.77 8.42
N PRO A 141 -9.57 -0.04 7.45
CA PRO A 141 -10.97 -0.46 7.42
C PRO A 141 -11.33 -1.38 8.58
N VAL A 142 -10.43 -2.21 9.12
CA VAL A 142 -10.72 -3.03 10.32
C VAL A 142 -11.03 -2.14 11.52
N VAL A 143 -10.18 -1.15 11.80
CA VAL A 143 -10.40 -0.23 12.92
C VAL A 143 -11.68 0.57 12.71
N ARG A 144 -11.88 1.16 11.52
CA ARG A 144 -13.12 1.91 11.25
C ARG A 144 -14.35 1.04 11.38
N ALA A 145 -14.38 -0.13 10.73
CA ALA A 145 -15.50 -1.05 10.79
C ALA A 145 -15.81 -1.52 12.22
N SER A 146 -14.79 -1.74 13.04
CA SER A 146 -14.98 -2.11 14.46
C SER A 146 -15.60 -0.97 15.27
N THR A 147 -15.15 0.27 15.06
CA THR A 147 -15.67 1.45 15.78
C THR A 147 -17.05 1.91 15.30
N THR A 148 -17.40 1.60 14.04
CA THR A 148 -18.69 2.00 13.45
C THR A 148 -19.67 0.82 13.28
N GLU A 149 -19.35 -0.35 13.83
CA GLU A 149 -20.15 -1.58 13.76
C GLU A 149 -20.52 -2.02 12.31
N ASP A 150 -19.72 -1.67 11.30
CA ASP A 150 -19.95 -2.05 9.90
C ASP A 150 -19.44 -3.47 9.64
N THR A 151 -20.29 -4.46 9.95
CA THR A 151 -19.94 -5.90 9.85
C THR A 151 -19.54 -6.31 8.43
N VAL A 152 -20.15 -5.71 7.39
CA VAL A 152 -19.83 -6.04 6.00
C VAL A 152 -18.41 -5.59 5.66
N ALA A 153 -18.05 -4.35 6.03
CA ALA A 153 -16.70 -3.85 5.82
C ALA A 153 -15.66 -4.67 6.60
N LEU A 154 -16.00 -5.11 7.82
CA LEU A 154 -15.13 -5.96 8.64
C LEU A 154 -14.88 -7.33 8.00
N LEU A 155 -15.92 -7.97 7.47
CA LEU A 155 -15.81 -9.24 6.73
C LEU A 155 -14.97 -9.08 5.47
N VAL A 156 -15.18 -8.03 4.69
CA VAL A 156 -14.39 -7.74 3.49
C VAL A 156 -12.91 -7.57 3.85
N ALA A 157 -12.59 -6.80 4.89
CA ALA A 157 -11.22 -6.61 5.33
C ALA A 157 -10.57 -7.91 5.83
N ALA A 158 -11.32 -8.74 6.56
CA ALA A 158 -10.86 -10.05 7.02
C ALA A 158 -10.57 -10.99 5.85
N VAL A 159 -11.46 -11.06 4.85
CA VAL A 159 -11.23 -11.87 3.64
C VAL A 159 -10.00 -11.39 2.87
N LEU A 160 -9.79 -10.07 2.75
CA LEU A 160 -8.59 -9.51 2.11
C LEU A 160 -7.31 -9.90 2.87
N LEU A 161 -7.32 -9.86 4.20
CA LEU A 161 -6.21 -10.30 5.04
C LEU A 161 -5.90 -11.79 4.81
N LEU A 162 -6.92 -12.66 4.86
CA LEU A 162 -6.73 -14.09 4.60
C LEU A 162 -6.21 -14.35 3.18
N ALA A 163 -6.79 -13.69 2.17
CA ALA A 163 -6.35 -13.82 0.79
C ALA A 163 -4.89 -13.40 0.61
N SER A 164 -4.46 -12.33 1.29
CA SER A 164 -3.08 -11.84 1.23
C SER A 164 -2.08 -12.83 1.81
N VAL A 165 -2.44 -13.53 2.88
CA VAL A 165 -1.61 -14.58 3.50
C VAL A 165 -1.50 -15.81 2.59
N VAL A 166 -2.59 -16.21 1.94
CA VAL A 166 -2.62 -17.37 1.04
C VAL A 166 -1.89 -17.09 -0.28
N ALA A 167 -1.98 -15.87 -0.80
CA ALA A 167 -1.48 -15.52 -2.12
C ALA A 167 0.05 -15.59 -2.26
N VAL A 168 0.79 -15.41 -1.16
CA VAL A 168 2.26 -15.36 -1.20
C VAL A 168 2.88 -16.15 -0.03
N PRO A 169 2.87 -17.50 -0.10
CA PRO A 169 3.65 -18.31 0.83
C PRO A 169 5.12 -17.86 0.74
N ASP A 170 5.84 -17.84 1.86
CA ASP A 170 7.22 -17.32 2.00
C ASP A 170 7.39 -15.80 2.14
N SER A 171 6.30 -15.03 2.21
CA SER A 171 6.34 -13.55 2.36
C SER A 171 6.14 -13.04 3.79
N VAL A 172 6.42 -13.87 4.81
CA VAL A 172 6.11 -13.55 6.21
C VAL A 172 6.67 -12.20 6.65
N VAL A 173 7.91 -11.89 6.26
CA VAL A 173 8.58 -10.66 6.67
C VAL A 173 7.92 -9.42 6.05
N THR A 174 7.48 -9.48 4.78
CA THR A 174 6.83 -8.33 4.11
C THR A 174 5.41 -8.11 4.66
N LEU A 175 4.70 -9.20 4.97
CA LEU A 175 3.39 -9.18 5.63
C LEU A 175 3.49 -8.51 7.02
N VAL A 176 4.48 -8.91 7.82
CA VAL A 176 4.72 -8.33 9.15
C VAL A 176 5.11 -6.86 9.04
N ALA A 177 6.04 -6.50 8.14
CA ALA A 177 6.48 -5.12 7.97
C ALA A 177 5.31 -4.20 7.59
N GLY A 178 4.50 -4.61 6.60
CA GLY A 178 3.30 -3.88 6.20
C GLY A 178 2.29 -3.78 7.34
N GLY A 179 1.98 -4.90 8.01
CA GLY A 179 1.05 -4.94 9.14
C GLY A 179 1.45 -4.01 10.29
N VAL A 180 2.71 -4.06 10.73
CA VAL A 180 3.25 -3.19 11.79
C VAL A 180 3.14 -1.73 11.38
N ALA A 181 3.53 -1.38 10.15
CA ALA A 181 3.44 -0.03 9.64
C ALA A 181 1.98 0.48 9.61
N GLY A 182 1.03 -0.37 9.20
CA GLY A 182 -0.39 -0.06 9.24
C GLY A 182 -0.90 0.24 10.65
N VAL A 183 -0.56 -0.60 11.63
CA VAL A 183 -0.93 -0.41 13.05
C VAL A 183 -0.35 0.89 13.61
N LEU A 184 0.95 1.14 13.37
CA LEU A 184 1.60 2.37 13.83
C LEU A 184 0.98 3.62 13.18
N THR A 185 0.62 3.54 11.91
CA THR A 185 -0.02 4.66 11.19
C THR A 185 -1.40 4.98 11.79
N VAL A 186 -2.24 3.95 11.99
CA VAL A 186 -3.55 4.15 12.61
C VAL A 186 -3.41 4.64 14.06
N GLY A 187 -2.45 4.11 14.82
CA GLY A 187 -2.13 4.61 16.16
C GLY A 187 -1.69 6.07 16.18
N ALA A 188 -0.89 6.52 15.20
CA ALA A 188 -0.54 7.93 15.05
C ALA A 188 -1.77 8.80 14.71
N LEU A 189 -2.67 8.28 13.87
CA LEU A 189 -3.92 8.96 13.53
C LEU A 189 -4.86 9.12 14.73
N TRP A 190 -4.76 8.29 15.78
CA TRP A 190 -5.49 8.51 17.04
C TRP A 190 -5.09 9.82 17.71
N ALA A 191 -3.81 10.19 17.63
CA ALA A 191 -3.30 11.42 18.23
C ALA A 191 -3.64 12.66 17.37
N VAL A 192 -3.62 12.51 16.05
CA VAL A 192 -3.71 13.64 15.11
C VAL A 192 -5.15 13.89 14.63
N ASP A 193 -5.94 12.83 14.44
CA ASP A 193 -7.36 12.87 14.00
C ASP A 193 -8.23 11.94 14.89
N PRO A 194 -8.38 12.27 16.18
CA PRO A 194 -9.12 11.42 17.13
C PRO A 194 -10.60 11.26 16.76
N VAL A 195 -11.19 12.21 16.04
CA VAL A 195 -12.61 12.18 15.64
C VAL A 195 -12.91 11.00 14.73
N ASN A 196 -11.98 10.68 13.81
CA ASN A 196 -12.18 9.60 12.86
C ASN A 196 -11.60 8.26 13.32
N TRP A 197 -10.69 8.25 14.29
CA TRP A 197 -9.90 7.03 14.55
C TRP A 197 -9.93 6.53 15.99
N ARG A 198 -10.29 7.38 16.96
CA ARG A 198 -10.38 6.95 18.35
C ARG A 198 -11.66 6.10 18.54
N PRO A 199 -11.56 4.93 19.18
CA PRO A 199 -12.73 4.13 19.54
C PRO A 199 -13.63 4.83 20.57
#